data_AF-A0AAX6GAZ0-F1
#
_entry.id   AF-A0AAX6GAZ0-F1
#
_cell.length_a   1.000
_cell.length_b   1.000
_cell.length_c   1.000
_cell.angle_alpha   90.00
_cell.angle_beta   90.00
_cell.angle_gamma   90.00
#
_symmetry.space_group_name_H-M   'P 1'
#
loop_
_entity.id
_entity.type
_entity.pdbx_description
1 polymer ?
#
loop_
_entity_poly.entity_id
_entity_poly.type
_entity_poly.pdbx_seq_one_letter_code
_entity_poly.pdbx_strand_id
1 'polypeptide(L)'
;MYLRSGIIRPYGSYSFVLMETSHSSLWSCQKRWMTKSKRVQDRSKKKRVHDLEIATERWKVVSKVLTVMEILRKEPEQIIPIRRLEQYRQQINLSKPHKVADFVRKSPKLFELYRDKKGIIWCGLTEKAEKLVEEETRILEDHTEKAVEYVTRFLMMSVDKKLQLDKISIFRRDLGLPHNFRTKWIHMFPEHFRVVQFEDVEYLELISWNPSWAVTELEKRASVQSDFELHSPGLLSLPFPMKFPPNFKKIFRHGGKIEHFQKRPYLSPYADARELIAGSQEFDKRAIAVMHEMLSFTIEKRLVTDHLTHFRREFVMPQS
;
A
#
# COMPACT_ATOMS: atom_id res chain seq x y z
N MET A 1 -23.95 -44.14 -8.86
CA MET A 1 -23.90 -45.61 -8.65
C MET A 1 -24.42 -46.26 -9.93
N TYR A 2 -23.78 -47.37 -10.37
CA TYR A 2 -23.81 -48.05 -11.68
C TYR A 2 -23.00 -47.32 -12.79
N LEU A 3 -21.74 -47.69 -13.12
CA LEU A 3 -21.19 -48.90 -13.82
C LEU A 3 -21.80 -49.06 -15.23
N ARG A 4 -21.09 -49.28 -16.36
CA ARG A 4 -19.72 -49.80 -16.64
C ARG A 4 -19.44 -49.70 -18.17
N SER A 5 -18.14 -49.71 -18.54
CA SER A 5 -17.48 -50.27 -19.77
C SER A 5 -17.93 -49.79 -21.17
N GLY A 6 -17.08 -49.26 -22.05
CA GLY A 6 -15.92 -49.91 -22.75
C GLY A 6 -16.42 -50.42 -24.13
N ILE A 7 -15.75 -50.40 -25.29
CA ILE A 7 -14.34 -50.42 -25.71
C ILE A 7 -14.34 -50.51 -27.29
N ILE A 8 -13.29 -50.01 -27.98
CA ILE A 8 -12.76 -50.34 -29.35
C ILE A 8 -13.38 -49.73 -30.66
N ARG A 9 -12.65 -48.73 -31.22
CA ARG A 9 -11.94 -48.52 -32.55
C ARG A 9 -12.15 -49.52 -33.74
N PRO A 10 -11.55 -49.35 -34.96
CA PRO A 10 -10.78 -48.24 -35.61
C PRO A 10 -11.19 -47.96 -37.09
N TYR A 11 -10.52 -47.01 -37.77
CA TYR A 11 -10.05 -46.95 -39.18
C TYR A 11 -9.83 -45.43 -39.46
N GLY A 12 -8.65 -44.93 -39.81
CA GLY A 12 -7.86 -45.28 -40.98
C GLY A 12 -6.54 -44.52 -40.98
N SER A 13 -5.59 -45.16 -41.64
CA SER A 13 -4.16 -44.97 -41.68
C SER A 13 -3.75 -44.03 -42.81
N TYR A 14 -2.77 -43.15 -42.58
CA TYR A 14 -1.84 -42.74 -43.62
C TYR A 14 -0.43 -42.76 -43.05
N SER A 15 0.36 -43.71 -43.54
CA SER A 15 1.80 -43.81 -43.37
C SER A 15 2.45 -43.21 -44.62
N PHE A 16 3.43 -42.32 -44.46
CA PHE A 16 4.49 -42.16 -45.44
C PHE A 16 5.86 -42.11 -44.76
N VAL A 17 6.57 -43.20 -45.00
CA VAL A 17 8.00 -43.54 -44.95
C VAL A 17 9.00 -42.44 -44.60
N LEU A 18 9.64 -42.67 -43.45
CA LEU A 18 11.07 -42.69 -43.12
C LEU A 18 12.07 -42.03 -44.09
N MET A 19 12.87 -41.13 -43.54
CA MET A 19 14.32 -41.15 -43.76
C MET A 19 15.01 -41.06 -42.39
N GLU A 20 15.63 -42.17 -41.99
CA GLU A 20 16.47 -42.28 -40.81
C GLU A 20 17.77 -41.50 -41.01
N THR A 21 18.12 -40.67 -40.04
CA THR A 21 19.51 -40.53 -39.61
C THR A 21 19.53 -40.63 -38.09
N SER A 22 20.02 -41.77 -37.64
CA SER A 22 20.42 -42.09 -36.28
C SER A 22 21.39 -41.04 -35.73
N HIS A 23 21.20 -40.61 -34.48
CA HIS A 23 22.29 -40.41 -33.51
C HIS A 23 21.69 -40.05 -32.13
N SER A 24 21.76 -41.03 -31.21
CA SER A 24 21.92 -40.88 -29.76
C SER A 24 21.26 -39.69 -29.07
N SER A 25 20.09 -39.93 -28.44
CA SER A 25 19.51 -39.05 -27.42
C SER A 25 20.37 -39.07 -26.15
N LEU A 26 21.33 -38.14 -26.05
CA LEU A 26 21.83 -37.70 -24.76
C LEU A 26 20.78 -36.76 -24.15
N TRP A 27 20.13 -37.22 -23.10
CA TRP A 27 19.29 -36.39 -22.24
C TRP A 27 20.13 -35.25 -21.67
N SER A 28 20.12 -34.10 -22.34
CA SER A 28 20.62 -32.85 -21.79
C SER A 28 19.61 -32.38 -20.74
N CYS A 29 19.86 -32.79 -19.51
CA CYS A 29 19.25 -32.19 -18.33
C CYS A 29 19.66 -30.70 -18.33
N GLN A 30 18.84 -29.85 -18.94
CA GLN A 30 18.93 -28.40 -18.81
C GLN A 30 18.65 -28.07 -17.33
N LYS A 31 19.70 -28.12 -16.52
CA LYS A 31 19.74 -27.51 -15.20
C LYS A 31 19.48 -26.03 -15.42
N ARG A 32 18.22 -25.63 -15.30
CA ARG A 32 17.83 -24.23 -15.08
C ARG A 32 18.59 -23.79 -13.84
N TRP A 33 19.63 -22.98 -14.02
CA TRP A 33 20.29 -22.32 -12.92
C TRP A 33 19.26 -21.37 -12.32
N MET A 34 18.47 -21.86 -11.37
CA MET A 34 17.66 -21.01 -10.52
C MET A 34 18.66 -20.12 -9.79
N THR A 35 18.73 -18.85 -10.19
CA THR A 35 19.37 -17.82 -9.39
C THR A 35 18.78 -17.96 -7.99
N LYS A 36 19.61 -18.33 -7.00
CA LYS A 36 19.19 -18.45 -5.60
C LYS A 36 18.63 -17.09 -5.20
N SER A 37 17.31 -16.94 -5.27
CA SER A 37 16.62 -15.75 -4.80
C SER A 37 16.78 -15.74 -3.29
N LYS A 38 17.83 -15.05 -2.81
CA LYS A 38 17.98 -14.75 -1.39
C LYS A 38 16.70 -14.05 -0.95
N ARG A 39 16.02 -14.60 0.06
CA ARG A 39 14.85 -13.98 0.68
C ARG A 39 15.16 -12.51 0.94
N VAL A 40 14.17 -11.62 0.81
CA VAL A 40 14.34 -10.17 1.04
C VAL A 40 15.00 -9.90 2.40
N GLN A 41 14.72 -10.74 3.40
CA GLN A 41 15.36 -10.69 4.71
C GLN A 41 16.89 -10.92 4.67
N ASP A 42 17.38 -11.84 3.84
CA ASP A 42 18.82 -12.12 3.68
C ASP A 42 19.55 -11.04 2.89
N ARG A 43 18.86 -10.32 2.00
CA ARG A 43 19.41 -9.13 1.32
C ARG A 43 19.59 -7.94 2.27
N SER A 44 18.90 -7.95 3.42
CA SER A 44 18.72 -6.76 4.27
C SER A 44 19.75 -6.58 5.39
N LYS A 45 20.36 -7.64 5.95
CA LYS A 45 21.23 -7.52 7.15
C LYS A 45 22.40 -6.52 7.03
N LYS A 46 22.91 -6.25 5.82
CA LYS A 46 23.98 -5.27 5.55
C LYS A 46 23.49 -3.89 5.06
N LYS A 47 22.18 -3.68 4.98
CA LYS A 47 21.53 -2.49 4.36
C LYS A 47 20.55 -1.76 5.27
N ARG A 48 20.36 -2.21 6.51
CA ARG A 48 19.44 -1.58 7.45
C ARG A 48 20.12 -0.42 8.17
N VAL A 49 19.39 0.69 8.27
CA VAL A 49 19.81 1.87 9.03
C VAL A 49 19.29 1.70 10.45
N HIS A 50 20.17 1.69 11.45
CA HIS A 50 19.83 1.38 12.83
C HIS A 50 18.71 2.25 13.39
N ASP A 51 18.76 3.55 13.13
CA ASP A 51 17.74 4.50 13.61
C ASP A 51 16.36 4.21 13.02
N LEU A 52 16.29 3.77 11.76
CA LEU A 52 15.03 3.36 11.12
C LEU A 52 14.50 2.05 11.71
N GLU A 53 15.38 1.14 12.14
CA GLU A 53 14.94 -0.08 12.84
C GLU A 53 14.32 0.25 14.19
N ILE A 54 14.95 1.14 14.98
CA ILE A 54 14.40 1.59 16.26
C ILE A 54 13.03 2.23 16.05
N ALA A 55 12.91 3.13 15.07
CA ALA A 55 11.63 3.77 14.73
C ALA A 55 10.57 2.74 14.32
N THR A 56 10.96 1.71 13.55
CA THR A 56 10.06 0.63 13.11
C THR A 56 9.57 -0.20 14.30
N GLU A 57 10.45 -0.58 15.23
CA GLU A 57 10.03 -1.36 16.41
C GLU A 57 9.12 -0.56 17.34
N ARG A 58 9.40 0.74 17.52
CA ARG A 58 8.50 1.64 18.27
C ARG A 58 7.15 1.77 17.58
N TRP A 59 7.13 1.90 16.26
CA TRP A 59 5.90 1.99 15.48
C TRP A 59 5.03 0.73 15.61
N LYS A 60 5.62 -0.46 15.69
CA LYS A 60 4.84 -1.69 15.94
C LYS A 60 4.06 -1.62 17.25
N VAL A 61 4.60 -0.98 18.29
CA VAL A 61 3.87 -0.82 19.56
C VAL A 61 2.73 0.19 19.38
N VAL A 62 3.03 1.35 18.76
CA VAL A 62 2.03 2.40 18.50
C VAL A 62 0.87 1.87 17.64
N SER A 63 1.17 1.14 16.57
CA SER A 63 0.17 0.53 15.70
C SER A 63 -0.82 -0.35 16.48
N LYS A 64 -0.32 -1.16 17.44
CA LYS A 64 -1.16 -2.00 18.31
C LYS A 64 -2.04 -1.17 19.25
N VAL A 65 -1.48 -0.13 19.85
CA VAL A 65 -2.22 0.82 20.70
C VAL A 65 -3.35 1.46 19.90
N LEU A 66 -3.05 1.99 18.71
CA LEU A 66 -4.05 2.60 17.83
C LEU A 66 -5.14 1.60 17.42
N THR A 67 -4.80 0.32 17.21
CA THR A 67 -5.81 -0.72 16.95
C THR A 67 -6.75 -0.92 18.13
N VAL A 68 -6.23 -0.96 19.36
CA VAL A 68 -7.08 -1.05 20.57
C VAL A 68 -7.97 0.19 20.70
N MET A 69 -7.43 1.39 20.50
CA MET A 69 -8.22 2.63 20.52
C MET A 69 -9.36 2.61 19.48
N GLU A 70 -9.09 2.14 18.25
CA GLU A 70 -10.13 2.02 17.23
C GLU A 70 -11.20 0.98 17.55
N ILE A 71 -10.85 -0.12 18.22
CA ILE A 71 -11.83 -1.10 18.70
C ILE A 71 -12.72 -0.47 19.77
N LEU A 72 -12.12 0.19 20.76
CA LEU A 72 -12.86 0.86 21.84
C LEU A 72 -13.79 1.95 21.29
N ARG A 73 -13.33 2.75 20.30
CA ARG A 73 -14.15 3.78 19.65
C ARG A 73 -15.44 3.24 19.02
N LYS A 74 -15.48 1.95 18.64
CA LYS A 74 -16.67 1.33 18.03
C LYS A 74 -17.69 0.86 19.06
N GLU A 75 -17.30 0.71 20.32
CA GLU A 75 -18.19 0.26 21.39
C GLU A 75 -18.90 1.47 22.03
N PRO A 76 -20.14 1.29 22.52
CA PRO A 76 -20.83 2.33 23.28
C PRO A 76 -20.02 2.64 24.55
N GLU A 77 -19.98 3.92 24.94
CA GLU A 77 -19.20 4.42 26.08
C GLU A 77 -17.68 4.19 25.98
N GLN A 78 -17.16 3.73 24.82
CA GLN A 78 -15.74 3.46 24.59
C GLN A 78 -15.14 2.43 25.56
N ILE A 79 -15.97 1.51 26.05
CA ILE A 79 -15.60 0.48 27.03
C ILE A 79 -15.99 -0.92 26.52
N ILE A 80 -15.14 -1.91 26.76
CA ILE A 80 -15.36 -3.31 26.35
C ILE A 80 -14.89 -4.30 27.44
N PRO A 81 -15.56 -5.45 27.63
CA PRO A 81 -15.03 -6.51 28.47
C PRO A 81 -13.71 -7.04 27.89
N ILE A 82 -12.69 -7.26 28.73
CA ILE A 82 -11.39 -7.79 28.28
C ILE A 82 -11.53 -9.12 27.53
N ARG A 83 -12.51 -9.95 27.90
CA ARG A 83 -12.79 -11.21 27.21
C ARG A 83 -13.22 -11.00 25.74
N ARG A 84 -13.98 -9.94 25.45
CA ARG A 84 -14.34 -9.57 24.06
C ARG A 84 -13.14 -8.94 23.36
N LEU A 85 -12.37 -8.08 24.05
CA LEU A 85 -11.15 -7.50 23.47
C LEU A 85 -10.12 -8.56 23.06
N GLU A 86 -10.01 -9.66 23.82
CA GLU A 86 -9.12 -10.78 23.48
C GLU A 86 -9.51 -11.48 22.15
N GLN A 87 -10.76 -11.36 21.69
CA GLN A 87 -11.19 -11.88 20.38
C GLN A 87 -10.53 -11.11 19.22
N TYR A 88 -10.18 -9.84 19.43
CA TYR A 88 -9.49 -8.99 18.46
C TYR A 88 -7.97 -9.16 18.44
N ARG A 89 -7.43 -10.15 19.16
CA ARG A 89 -5.99 -10.41 19.29
C ARG A 89 -5.23 -10.43 17.97
N GLN A 90 -5.80 -11.02 16.92
CA GLN A 90 -5.18 -11.09 15.60
C GLN A 90 -5.09 -9.72 14.95
N GLN A 91 -6.13 -8.89 15.09
CA GLN A 91 -6.13 -7.51 14.59
C GLN A 91 -5.11 -6.63 15.34
N ILE A 92 -4.96 -6.84 16.65
CA ILE A 92 -3.94 -6.18 17.48
C ILE A 92 -2.54 -6.77 17.22
N ASN A 93 -2.40 -7.80 16.37
CA ASN A 93 -1.11 -8.40 16.04
C ASN A 93 -0.30 -8.82 17.30
N LEU A 94 -0.98 -9.47 18.26
CA LEU A 94 -0.38 -9.97 19.51
C LEU A 94 -0.15 -11.49 19.45
N SER A 95 1.11 -11.90 19.33
CA SER A 95 1.52 -13.31 19.34
C SER A 95 1.39 -13.94 20.73
N LYS A 96 0.95 -15.21 20.80
CA LYS A 96 0.93 -15.98 22.05
C LYS A 96 2.37 -16.13 22.58
N PRO A 97 2.63 -16.08 23.90
CA PRO A 97 1.67 -16.15 25.01
C PRO A 97 1.18 -14.80 25.59
N HIS A 98 1.51 -13.65 24.98
CA HIS A 98 1.22 -12.33 25.56
C HIS A 98 -0.29 -12.03 25.61
N LYS A 99 -0.89 -11.84 26.79
CA LYS A 99 -2.33 -11.55 26.93
C LYS A 99 -2.65 -10.10 26.55
N VAL A 100 -3.85 -9.83 26.03
CA VAL A 100 -4.27 -8.45 25.70
C VAL A 100 -4.34 -7.59 26.97
N ALA A 101 -4.85 -8.15 28.07
CA ALA A 101 -4.87 -7.46 29.37
C ALA A 101 -3.47 -6.96 29.80
N ASP A 102 -2.43 -7.77 29.62
CA ASP A 102 -1.06 -7.39 29.99
C ASP A 102 -0.47 -6.35 29.05
N PHE A 103 -0.89 -6.35 27.78
CA PHE A 103 -0.52 -5.30 26.83
C PHE A 103 -1.15 -3.96 27.21
N VAL A 104 -2.46 -3.95 27.47
CA VAL A 104 -3.21 -2.75 27.86
C VAL A 104 -2.65 -2.13 29.15
N ARG A 105 -2.30 -2.96 30.15
CA ARG A 105 -1.65 -2.51 31.41
C ARG A 105 -0.34 -1.75 31.20
N LYS A 106 0.36 -1.95 30.09
CA LYS A 106 1.62 -1.24 29.78
C LYS A 106 1.38 0.19 29.30
N SER A 107 0.14 0.60 29.08
CA SER A 107 -0.21 1.95 28.62
C SER A 107 -1.30 2.58 29.49
N PRO A 108 -1.06 2.75 30.82
CA PRO A 108 -2.07 3.23 31.77
C PRO A 108 -2.48 4.69 31.53
N LYS A 109 -1.72 5.45 30.73
CA LYS A 109 -2.09 6.81 30.33
C LYS A 109 -3.17 6.84 29.25
N LEU A 110 -3.38 5.73 28.53
CA LEU A 110 -4.32 5.63 27.42
C LEU A 110 -5.50 4.72 27.73
N PHE A 111 -5.30 3.71 28.57
CA PHE A 111 -6.32 2.71 28.87
C PHE A 111 -6.47 2.51 30.37
N GLU A 112 -7.72 2.33 30.79
CA GLU A 112 -8.09 2.00 32.16
C GLU A 112 -8.68 0.60 32.23
N LEU A 113 -8.27 -0.14 33.26
CA LEU A 113 -8.82 -1.45 33.57
C LEU A 113 -9.51 -1.40 34.92
N TYR A 114 -10.80 -1.71 34.94
CA TYR A 114 -11.58 -1.79 36.17
C TYR A 114 -12.30 -3.13 36.27
N ARG A 115 -12.63 -3.52 37.51
CA ARG A 115 -13.34 -4.76 37.80
C ARG A 115 -14.74 -4.43 38.31
N ASP A 116 -15.75 -4.99 37.66
CA ASP A 116 -17.15 -4.89 38.09
C ASP A 116 -17.38 -5.73 39.37
N LYS A 117 -18.47 -5.45 40.09
CA LYS A 117 -19.03 -6.23 41.21
C LYS A 117 -19.16 -7.72 40.89
N LYS A 118 -19.39 -8.09 39.63
CA LYS A 118 -19.43 -9.50 39.15
C LYS A 118 -18.05 -10.11 38.89
N GLY A 119 -16.96 -9.39 39.16
CA GLY A 119 -15.58 -9.84 38.94
C GLY A 119 -15.06 -9.71 37.50
N ILE A 120 -15.89 -9.22 36.57
CA ILE A 120 -15.55 -9.03 35.15
C ILE A 120 -14.58 -7.86 35.02
N ILE A 121 -13.50 -8.05 34.25
CA ILE A 121 -12.52 -7.00 33.93
C ILE A 121 -12.94 -6.29 32.65
N TRP A 122 -13.08 -4.97 32.74
CA TRP A 122 -13.40 -4.07 31.65
C TRP A 122 -12.18 -3.26 31.25
N CYS A 123 -12.15 -2.84 29.99
CA CYS A 123 -11.14 -1.97 29.42
C CYS A 123 -11.84 -0.77 28.80
N GLY A 124 -11.44 0.43 29.19
CA GLY A 124 -11.91 1.70 28.63
C GLY A 124 -10.74 2.59 28.21
N LEU A 125 -11.06 3.68 27.52
CA LEU A 125 -10.14 4.80 27.35
C LEU A 125 -10.04 5.60 28.65
N THR A 126 -8.90 6.24 28.87
CA THR A 126 -8.77 7.28 29.91
C THR A 126 -9.39 8.57 29.39
N GLU A 127 -9.81 9.48 30.27
CA GLU A 127 -10.32 10.82 29.88
C GLU A 127 -9.35 11.56 28.92
N LYS A 128 -8.04 11.38 29.12
CA LYS A 128 -7.01 11.94 28.24
C LYS A 128 -7.04 11.31 26.85
N ALA A 129 -7.22 9.98 26.76
CA ALA A 129 -7.31 9.30 25.48
C ALA A 129 -8.63 9.59 24.75
N GLU A 130 -9.73 9.78 25.47
CA GLU A 130 -11.01 10.21 24.91
C GLU A 130 -10.86 11.59 24.24
N LYS A 131 -10.27 12.55 24.94
CA LYS A 131 -9.96 13.89 24.37
C LYS A 131 -9.08 13.81 23.12
N LEU A 132 -8.09 12.92 23.10
CA LEU A 132 -7.25 12.70 21.91
C LEU A 132 -8.04 12.11 20.74
N VAL A 133 -9.00 11.22 20.99
CA VAL A 133 -9.87 10.64 19.95
C VAL A 133 -10.84 11.69 19.40
N GLU A 134 -11.37 12.55 20.26
CA GLU A 134 -12.22 13.68 19.87
C GLU A 134 -11.44 14.70 19.03
N GLU A 135 -10.22 15.06 19.47
CA GLU A 135 -9.32 15.94 18.73
C GLU A 135 -8.94 15.36 17.36
N GLU A 136 -8.59 14.05 17.29
CA GLU A 136 -8.36 13.36 16.01
C GLU A 136 -9.57 13.52 15.09
N THR A 137 -10.78 13.29 15.61
CA THR A 137 -12.01 13.37 14.81
C THR A 137 -12.25 14.78 14.28
N ARG A 138 -12.09 15.81 15.12
CA ARG A 138 -12.22 17.22 14.69
C ARG A 138 -11.22 17.57 13.60
N ILE A 139 -9.94 17.19 13.77
CA ILE A 139 -8.90 17.48 12.77
C ILE A 139 -9.22 16.79 11.43
N LEU A 140 -9.72 15.56 11.46
CA LEU A 140 -10.12 14.84 10.26
C LEU A 140 -11.30 15.52 9.55
N GLU A 141 -12.28 16.02 10.31
CA GLU A 141 -13.41 16.78 9.78
C GLU A 141 -12.96 18.09 9.14
N ASP A 142 -12.10 18.86 9.83
CA ASP A 142 -11.52 20.11 9.32
C ASP A 142 -10.73 19.92 8.01
N HIS A 143 -10.12 18.74 7.82
CA HIS A 143 -9.31 18.41 6.63
C HIS A 143 -10.06 17.56 5.60
N THR A 144 -11.39 17.49 5.69
CA THR A 144 -12.22 16.66 4.79
C THR A 144 -11.99 16.99 3.33
N GLU A 145 -11.95 18.27 2.95
CA GLU A 145 -11.72 18.69 1.56
C GLU A 145 -10.37 18.18 1.02
N LYS A 146 -9.33 18.21 1.87
CA LYS A 146 -8.00 17.72 1.49
C LYS A 146 -7.98 16.20 1.33
N ALA A 147 -8.72 15.49 2.19
CA ALA A 147 -8.90 14.05 2.08
C ALA A 147 -9.63 13.67 0.78
N VAL A 148 -10.66 14.43 0.39
CA VAL A 148 -11.35 14.27 -0.91
C VAL A 148 -10.39 14.52 -2.07
N GLU A 149 -9.60 15.59 -2.03
CA GLU A 149 -8.58 15.87 -3.04
C GLU A 149 -7.61 14.67 -3.18
N TYR A 150 -7.09 14.17 -2.07
CA TYR A 150 -6.13 13.05 -2.09
C TYR A 150 -6.73 11.76 -2.61
N VAL A 151 -7.95 11.38 -2.19
CA VAL A 151 -8.61 10.18 -2.72
C VAL A 151 -8.90 10.34 -4.21
N THR A 152 -9.33 11.52 -4.64
CA THR A 152 -9.57 11.81 -6.07
C THR A 152 -8.29 11.69 -6.87
N ARG A 153 -7.20 12.33 -6.43
CA ARG A 153 -5.88 12.24 -7.07
C ARG A 153 -5.34 10.81 -7.08
N PHE A 154 -5.63 10.04 -6.03
CA PHE A 154 -5.27 8.62 -5.96
C PHE A 154 -5.98 7.79 -7.03
N LEU A 155 -7.28 8.03 -7.25
CA LEU A 155 -8.04 7.42 -8.34
C LEU A 155 -7.56 7.92 -9.71
N MET A 156 -7.22 9.21 -9.84
CA MET A 156 -6.73 9.79 -11.09
C MET A 156 -5.44 9.12 -11.60
N MET A 157 -4.55 8.69 -10.70
CA MET A 157 -3.34 7.94 -11.05
C MET A 157 -3.63 6.51 -11.54
N SER A 158 -4.80 5.94 -11.22
CA SER A 158 -5.20 4.61 -11.69
C SER A 158 -5.50 4.65 -13.19
N VAL A 159 -5.03 3.65 -13.93
CA VAL A 159 -5.30 3.52 -15.37
C VAL A 159 -6.79 3.56 -15.66
N ASP A 160 -7.57 2.76 -14.92
CA ASP A 160 -9.02 2.62 -15.11
C ASP A 160 -9.83 3.62 -14.27
N LYS A 161 -9.15 4.56 -13.60
CA LYS A 161 -9.77 5.59 -12.74
C LYS A 161 -10.65 5.00 -11.63
N LYS A 162 -10.39 3.74 -11.28
CA LYS A 162 -11.03 2.99 -10.20
C LYS A 162 -10.00 2.20 -9.41
N LEU A 163 -10.27 1.96 -8.14
CA LEU A 163 -9.43 1.19 -7.23
C LEU A 163 -10.31 0.34 -6.32
N GLN A 164 -9.83 -0.84 -5.92
CA GLN A 164 -10.56 -1.67 -4.96
C GLN A 164 -10.72 -0.93 -3.63
N LEU A 165 -11.94 -0.92 -3.11
CA LEU A 165 -12.29 -0.19 -1.89
C LEU A 165 -11.55 -0.74 -0.67
N ASP A 166 -11.36 -2.07 -0.62
CA ASP A 166 -10.58 -2.74 0.42
C ASP A 166 -9.12 -2.34 0.42
N LYS A 167 -8.52 -2.16 -0.76
CA LYS A 167 -7.14 -1.67 -0.86
C LYS A 167 -7.04 -0.29 -0.22
N ILE A 168 -7.90 0.66 -0.60
CA ILE A 168 -7.89 2.01 -0.01
C ILE A 168 -8.14 1.97 1.51
N SER A 169 -9.05 1.11 1.96
CA SER A 169 -9.41 0.98 3.38
C SER A 169 -8.24 0.53 4.26
N ILE A 170 -7.31 -0.28 3.72
CA ILE A 170 -6.07 -0.66 4.43
C ILE A 170 -5.21 0.59 4.74
N PHE A 171 -5.26 1.61 3.87
CA PHE A 171 -4.52 2.88 3.98
C PHE A 171 -5.22 3.96 4.76
N ARG A 172 -6.42 3.69 5.27
CA ARG A 172 -7.29 4.70 5.85
C ARG A 172 -6.56 5.59 6.87
N ARG A 173 -5.77 5.01 7.77
CA ARG A 173 -4.99 5.78 8.76
C ARG A 173 -3.82 6.54 8.12
N ASP A 174 -3.09 5.91 7.21
CA ASP A 174 -1.94 6.53 6.55
C ASP A 174 -2.36 7.76 5.73
N LEU A 175 -3.53 7.71 5.08
CA LEU A 175 -4.12 8.78 4.27
C LEU A 175 -4.93 9.81 5.07
N GLY A 176 -5.10 9.62 6.39
CA GLY A 176 -5.95 10.51 7.20
C GLY A 176 -7.43 10.45 6.82
N LEU A 177 -7.94 9.26 6.51
CA LEU A 177 -9.35 9.03 6.23
C LEU A 177 -10.10 8.64 7.52
N PRO A 178 -11.37 9.04 7.68
CA PRO A 178 -12.13 8.74 8.90
C PRO A 178 -12.52 7.26 8.98
N HIS A 179 -12.82 6.77 10.18
CA HIS A 179 -13.09 5.35 10.45
C HIS A 179 -14.30 4.77 9.72
N ASN A 180 -15.27 5.63 9.40
CA ASN A 180 -16.46 5.34 8.63
C ASN A 180 -16.25 5.57 7.12
N PHE A 181 -14.98 5.58 6.66
CA PHE A 181 -14.60 5.76 5.26
C PHE A 181 -15.47 4.92 4.32
N ARG A 182 -15.48 3.60 4.53
CA ARG A 182 -16.17 2.63 3.67
C ARG A 182 -17.70 2.74 3.70
N THR A 183 -18.29 3.18 4.81
CA THR A 183 -19.74 3.07 5.04
C THR A 183 -20.50 4.38 4.88
N LYS A 184 -19.90 5.51 5.24
CA LYS A 184 -20.56 6.82 5.22
C LYS A 184 -19.79 7.83 4.39
N TRP A 185 -18.49 7.98 4.64
CA TRP A 185 -17.72 9.09 4.10
C TRP A 185 -17.66 9.09 2.56
N ILE A 186 -17.42 7.93 1.92
CA ILE A 186 -17.37 7.84 0.45
C ILE A 186 -18.69 8.23 -0.24
N HIS A 187 -19.82 8.11 0.46
CA HIS A 187 -21.14 8.46 -0.07
C HIS A 187 -21.51 9.93 0.16
N MET A 188 -20.71 10.67 0.93
CA MET A 188 -20.90 12.11 1.15
C MET A 188 -20.45 12.96 -0.05
N PHE A 189 -19.69 12.37 -0.98
CA PHE A 189 -19.10 13.06 -2.14
C PHE A 189 -19.50 12.41 -3.48
N PRO A 190 -20.80 12.34 -3.79
CA PRO A 190 -21.31 11.70 -5.01
C PRO A 190 -20.92 12.42 -6.30
N GLU A 191 -20.38 13.62 -6.23
CA GLU A 191 -19.78 14.36 -7.35
C GLU A 191 -18.37 13.87 -7.69
N HIS A 192 -17.67 13.27 -6.73
CA HIS A 192 -16.30 12.80 -6.88
C HIS A 192 -16.22 11.27 -7.03
N PHE A 193 -17.02 10.53 -6.26
CA PHE A 193 -16.87 9.08 -6.14
C PHE A 193 -18.16 8.30 -6.38
N ARG A 194 -18.02 7.16 -7.04
CA ARG A 194 -19.06 6.13 -7.16
C ARG A 194 -18.53 4.81 -6.64
N VAL A 195 -19.34 4.09 -5.86
CA VAL A 195 -19.05 2.70 -5.53
C VAL A 195 -19.65 1.80 -6.60
N VAL A 196 -18.84 0.96 -7.22
CA VAL A 196 -19.27 -0.03 -8.22
C VAL A 196 -18.87 -1.43 -7.76
N GLN A 197 -19.76 -2.40 -7.94
CA GLN A 197 -19.51 -3.79 -7.60
C GLN A 197 -19.26 -4.60 -8.87
N PHE A 198 -18.17 -5.37 -8.88
CA PHE A 198 -17.82 -6.27 -9.98
C PHE A 198 -17.23 -7.56 -9.42
N GLU A 199 -17.81 -8.71 -9.78
CA GLU A 199 -17.39 -10.04 -9.31
C GLU A 199 -17.25 -10.11 -7.77
N ASP A 200 -18.28 -9.65 -7.04
CA ASP A 200 -18.30 -9.57 -5.58
C ASP A 200 -17.22 -8.69 -4.92
N VAL A 201 -16.52 -7.88 -5.70
CA VAL A 201 -15.53 -6.91 -5.23
C VAL A 201 -16.05 -5.49 -5.41
N GLU A 202 -15.97 -4.69 -4.35
CA GLU A 202 -16.30 -3.27 -4.38
C GLU A 202 -15.11 -2.43 -4.86
N TYR A 203 -15.37 -1.55 -5.82
CA TYR A 203 -14.43 -0.57 -6.35
C TYR A 203 -14.95 0.84 -6.08
N LEU A 204 -14.04 1.73 -5.74
CA LEU A 204 -14.27 3.17 -5.77
C LEU A 204 -13.85 3.68 -7.14
N GLU A 205 -14.77 4.32 -7.85
CA GLU A 205 -14.58 4.86 -9.20
C GLU A 205 -14.66 6.38 -9.16
N LEU A 206 -13.79 7.03 -9.94
CA LEU A 206 -13.78 8.46 -10.16
C LEU A 206 -14.93 8.87 -11.09
N ILE A 207 -15.75 9.82 -10.66
CA ILE A 207 -16.85 10.36 -11.47
C ILE A 207 -16.37 11.52 -12.35
N SER A 208 -15.68 12.49 -11.75
CA SER A 208 -15.27 13.72 -12.42
C SER A 208 -13.76 13.91 -12.33
N TRP A 209 -13.12 14.06 -13.49
CA TRP A 209 -11.71 14.43 -13.57
C TRP A 209 -11.55 15.93 -13.39
N ASN A 210 -10.82 16.34 -12.35
CA ASN A 210 -10.48 17.75 -12.13
C ASN A 210 -9.04 18.03 -12.59
N PRO A 211 -8.81 18.74 -13.71
CA PRO A 211 -7.47 19.04 -14.20
C PRO A 211 -6.63 19.86 -13.22
N SER A 212 -7.24 20.70 -12.38
CA SER A 212 -6.51 21.49 -11.39
C SER A 212 -5.87 20.63 -10.29
N TRP A 213 -6.36 19.40 -10.09
CA TRP A 213 -5.79 18.42 -9.17
C TRP A 213 -4.78 17.48 -9.84
N ALA A 214 -4.69 17.49 -11.17
CA ALA A 214 -3.77 16.67 -11.97
C ALA A 214 -2.33 17.24 -12.00
N VAL A 215 -1.89 17.85 -10.90
CA VAL A 215 -0.55 18.44 -10.74
C VAL A 215 0.09 17.78 -9.52
N THR A 216 1.26 17.19 -9.68
CA THR A 216 1.95 16.47 -8.59
C THR A 216 2.41 17.42 -7.49
N GLU A 217 2.60 16.91 -6.27
CA GLU A 217 3.16 17.71 -5.18
C GLU A 217 4.62 18.13 -5.47
N LEU A 218 5.31 17.40 -6.35
CA LEU A 218 6.64 17.78 -6.82
C LEU A 218 6.58 18.97 -7.78
N GLU A 219 5.64 18.96 -8.75
CA GLU A 219 5.39 20.08 -9.66
C GLU A 219 5.01 21.35 -8.89
N LYS A 220 4.05 21.25 -7.96
CA LYS A 220 3.62 22.40 -7.13
C LYS A 220 4.80 23.06 -6.41
N ARG A 221 5.73 22.27 -5.87
CA ARG A 221 6.93 22.79 -5.19
C ARG A 221 7.93 23.42 -6.16
N ALA A 222 8.09 22.84 -7.35
CA ALA A 222 9.00 23.36 -8.36
C ALA A 222 8.52 24.70 -8.93
N SER A 223 7.22 24.85 -9.19
CA SER A 223 6.61 26.11 -9.66
C SER A 223 6.77 27.27 -8.69
N VAL A 224 6.82 27.00 -7.38
CA VAL A 224 7.06 28.03 -6.35
C VAL A 224 8.54 28.45 -6.28
N GLN A 225 9.46 27.57 -6.68
CA GLN A 225 10.91 27.77 -6.51
C GLN A 225 11.60 28.30 -7.78
N SER A 226 10.94 28.27 -8.94
CA SER A 226 11.59 28.45 -10.25
C SER A 226 10.58 28.54 -11.39
N ASP A 227 10.85 29.40 -12.39
CA ASP A 227 10.17 29.45 -13.70
C ASP A 227 10.58 28.24 -14.57
N PHE A 228 10.29 27.02 -14.12
CA PHE A 228 10.50 25.83 -14.96
C PHE A 228 9.47 25.83 -16.09
N GLU A 229 9.94 25.89 -17.33
CA GLU A 229 9.12 25.63 -18.51
C GLU A 229 8.57 24.20 -18.44
N LEU A 230 7.26 24.09 -18.35
CA LEU A 230 6.56 22.79 -18.37
C LEU A 230 6.71 22.23 -19.80
N HIS A 231 7.67 21.34 -20.00
CA HIS A 231 7.85 20.64 -21.27
C HIS A 231 6.64 19.74 -21.54
N SER A 232 5.70 20.18 -22.39
CA SER A 232 4.52 19.43 -22.85
C SER A 232 3.58 18.90 -21.76
N PRO A 233 2.25 18.96 -21.96
CA PRO A 233 1.30 18.39 -20.99
C PRO A 233 1.60 16.91 -20.72
N GLY A 234 1.85 16.57 -19.46
CA GLY A 234 2.03 15.18 -19.02
C GLY A 234 3.46 14.63 -19.08
N LEU A 235 4.46 15.35 -19.58
CA LEU A 235 5.87 14.93 -19.52
C LEU A 235 6.64 15.79 -18.50
N LEU A 236 7.31 15.16 -17.54
CA LEU A 236 8.01 15.82 -16.45
C LEU A 236 9.50 15.54 -16.50
N SER A 237 10.32 16.54 -16.17
CA SER A 237 11.77 16.37 -16.01
C SER A 237 12.25 16.87 -14.64
N LEU A 238 11.41 16.71 -13.62
CA LEU A 238 11.70 17.18 -12.27
C LEU A 238 12.58 16.20 -11.48
N PRO A 239 13.62 16.67 -10.78
CA PRO A 239 14.42 15.82 -9.92
C PRO A 239 13.68 15.49 -8.62
N PHE A 240 13.90 14.31 -8.08
CA PHE A 240 13.45 13.89 -6.77
C PHE A 240 14.45 14.32 -5.70
N PRO A 241 14.12 15.25 -4.77
CA PRO A 241 15.05 15.68 -3.74
C PRO A 241 15.46 14.51 -2.85
N MET A 242 16.77 14.26 -2.75
CA MET A 242 17.30 13.19 -1.91
C MET A 242 18.02 13.78 -0.70
N LYS A 243 17.65 13.35 0.50
CA LYS A 243 18.37 13.63 1.73
C LYS A 243 18.95 12.34 2.27
N PHE A 244 20.25 12.32 2.52
CA PHE A 244 20.93 11.17 3.07
C PHE A 244 21.53 11.53 4.43
N PRO A 245 21.55 10.60 5.40
CA PRO A 245 22.20 10.85 6.66
C PRO A 245 23.73 10.99 6.46
N PRO A 246 24.43 11.75 7.32
CA PRO A 246 25.85 12.07 7.14
C PRO A 246 26.77 10.84 7.02
N ASN A 247 26.36 9.71 7.61
CA ASN A 247 27.10 8.45 7.61
C ASN A 247 26.90 7.61 6.32
N PHE A 248 26.09 8.07 5.35
CA PHE A 248 25.78 7.31 4.14
C PHE A 248 26.86 7.48 3.05
N LYS A 249 28.02 6.84 3.26
CA LYS A 249 29.22 6.95 2.39
C LYS A 249 29.08 6.36 0.96
N LYS A 250 27.92 5.78 0.59
CA LYS A 250 27.73 5.07 -0.68
C LYS A 250 27.34 5.95 -1.87
N ILE A 251 26.92 7.20 -1.64
CA ILE A 251 26.50 8.13 -2.71
C ILE A 251 27.65 8.38 -3.69
N PHE A 252 28.87 8.54 -3.18
CA PHE A 252 30.07 8.80 -3.99
C PHE A 252 30.36 7.73 -5.06
N ARG A 253 29.90 6.48 -4.87
CA ARG A 253 30.09 5.42 -5.88
C ARG A 253 29.06 5.43 -7.01
N HIS A 254 27.94 6.12 -6.82
CA HIS A 254 26.80 6.10 -7.74
C HIS A 254 26.36 7.50 -8.18
N GLY A 255 27.09 8.55 -7.80
CA GLY A 255 26.75 9.95 -8.07
C GLY A 255 26.36 10.23 -9.51
N GLY A 256 27.20 9.85 -10.49
CA GLY A 256 26.89 10.06 -11.91
C GLY A 256 25.65 9.30 -12.41
N LYS A 257 25.40 8.09 -11.90
CA LYS A 257 24.18 7.33 -12.23
C LYS A 257 22.94 8.00 -11.65
N ILE A 258 23.05 8.52 -10.43
CA ILE A 258 21.99 9.26 -9.76
C ILE A 258 21.70 10.56 -10.51
N GLU A 259 22.72 11.32 -10.88
CA GLU A 259 22.56 12.57 -11.63
C GLU A 259 21.88 12.34 -12.98
N HIS A 260 22.34 11.34 -13.73
CA HIS A 260 21.72 10.98 -15.00
C HIS A 260 20.27 10.50 -14.82
N PHE A 261 19.98 9.75 -13.74
CA PHE A 261 18.61 9.39 -13.39
C PHE A 261 17.76 10.64 -13.10
N GLN A 262 18.27 11.61 -12.33
CA GLN A 262 17.56 12.83 -11.97
C GLN A 262 17.18 13.69 -13.18
N LYS A 263 18.05 13.78 -14.19
CA LYS A 263 17.85 14.58 -15.42
C LYS A 263 16.88 13.99 -16.45
N ARG A 264 16.47 12.72 -16.32
CA ARG A 264 15.62 12.07 -17.34
C ARG A 264 14.18 12.61 -17.36
N PRO A 265 13.56 12.74 -18.53
CA PRO A 265 12.12 12.95 -18.58
C PRO A 265 11.37 11.67 -18.16
N TYR A 266 10.15 11.83 -17.69
CA TYR A 266 9.23 10.75 -17.34
C TYR A 266 7.79 11.23 -17.46
N LEU A 267 6.90 10.32 -17.84
CA LEU A 267 5.48 10.60 -17.89
C LEU A 267 4.90 10.87 -16.48
N SER A 268 4.05 11.89 -16.37
CA SER A 268 3.35 12.29 -15.15
C SER A 268 2.54 11.12 -14.54
N PRO A 269 2.44 11.03 -13.21
CA PRO A 269 1.53 10.08 -12.54
C PRO A 269 0.08 10.17 -13.02
N TYR A 270 -0.37 11.35 -13.48
CA TYR A 270 -1.75 11.59 -13.95
C TYR A 270 -1.94 11.42 -15.46
N ALA A 271 -0.86 11.21 -16.22
CA ALA A 271 -0.95 10.97 -17.66
C ALA A 271 -1.16 9.47 -17.95
N ASP A 272 -1.69 9.17 -19.15
CA ASP A 272 -2.03 7.81 -19.55
C ASP A 272 -0.77 6.95 -19.76
N ALA A 273 -0.65 5.90 -18.95
CA ALA A 273 0.51 5.04 -18.87
C ALA A 273 0.37 3.72 -19.63
N ARG A 274 -0.74 3.50 -20.35
CA ARG A 274 -1.02 2.24 -21.06
C ARG A 274 0.04 1.86 -22.08
N GLU A 275 0.67 2.85 -22.70
CA GLU A 275 1.68 2.66 -23.75
C GLU A 275 3.11 2.52 -23.20
N LEU A 276 3.32 2.63 -21.88
CA LEU A 276 4.65 2.53 -21.30
C LEU A 276 5.18 1.10 -21.35
N ILE A 277 6.37 0.97 -21.95
CA ILE A 277 7.05 -0.31 -22.10
C ILE A 277 7.67 -0.72 -20.76
N ALA A 278 7.22 -1.86 -20.23
CA ALA A 278 7.75 -2.44 -19.01
C ALA A 278 9.26 -2.73 -19.13
N GLY A 279 10.03 -2.36 -18.10
CA GLY A 279 11.50 -2.51 -18.09
C GLY A 279 12.26 -1.40 -18.80
N SER A 280 11.57 -0.44 -19.40
CA SER A 280 12.21 0.80 -19.86
C SER A 280 12.62 1.68 -18.68
N GLN A 281 13.61 2.54 -18.90
CA GLN A 281 14.08 3.46 -17.88
C GLN A 281 13.05 4.54 -17.53
N GLU A 282 12.19 4.89 -18.49
CA GLU A 282 11.07 5.81 -18.28
C GLU A 282 10.00 5.19 -17.39
N PHE A 283 9.66 3.92 -17.64
CA PHE A 283 8.74 3.15 -16.80
C PHE A 283 9.21 3.09 -15.34
N ASP A 284 10.49 2.79 -15.10
CA ASP A 284 11.06 2.79 -13.75
C ASP A 284 11.04 4.19 -13.10
N LYS A 285 11.31 5.25 -13.87
CA LYS A 285 11.30 6.62 -13.35
C LYS A 285 9.87 7.10 -13.03
N ARG A 286 8.88 6.78 -13.86
CA ARG A 286 7.47 7.07 -13.57
C ARG A 286 7.00 6.33 -12.33
N ALA A 287 7.38 5.06 -12.14
CA ALA A 287 7.03 4.34 -10.93
C ALA A 287 7.53 5.05 -9.67
N ILE A 288 8.74 5.65 -9.72
CA ILE A 288 9.26 6.50 -8.64
C ILE A 288 8.41 7.76 -8.47
N ALA A 289 7.99 8.41 -9.56
CA ALA A 289 7.09 9.56 -9.49
C ALA A 289 5.75 9.23 -8.80
N VAL A 290 5.12 8.11 -9.18
CA VAL A 290 3.88 7.61 -8.54
C VAL A 290 4.10 7.35 -7.05
N MET A 291 5.23 6.74 -6.67
CA MET A 291 5.56 6.51 -5.26
C MET A 291 5.72 7.82 -4.48
N HIS A 292 6.41 8.80 -5.05
CA HIS A 292 6.55 10.13 -4.45
C HIS A 292 5.19 10.80 -4.27
N GLU A 293 4.35 10.71 -5.27
CA GLU A 293 3.01 11.29 -5.24
C GLU A 293 2.13 10.62 -4.19
N MET A 294 2.09 9.29 -4.14
CA MET A 294 1.32 8.58 -3.13
C MET A 294 1.83 8.82 -1.70
N LEU A 295 3.16 8.89 -1.50
CA LEU A 295 3.74 9.26 -0.20
C LEU A 295 3.41 10.70 0.18
N SER A 296 3.15 11.57 -0.79
CA SER A 296 2.72 12.94 -0.52
C SER A 296 1.32 13.03 0.07
N PHE A 297 0.48 12.02 -0.12
CA PHE A 297 -0.86 11.95 0.47
C PHE A 297 -0.86 11.40 1.89
N THR A 298 0.20 10.69 2.30
CA THR A 298 0.26 10.14 3.65
C THR A 298 0.64 11.18 4.69
N ILE A 299 0.08 11.06 5.91
CA ILE A 299 0.34 12.00 7.02
C ILE A 299 1.83 11.99 7.39
N GLU A 300 2.41 10.80 7.54
CA GLU A 300 3.77 10.62 8.05
C GLU A 300 4.84 10.51 6.93
N LYS A 301 4.45 10.70 5.66
CA LYS A 301 5.31 10.55 4.47
C LYS A 301 6.06 9.21 4.42
N ARG A 302 5.42 8.16 4.93
CA ARG A 302 5.93 6.79 4.94
C ARG A 302 4.84 5.81 4.53
N LEU A 303 5.27 4.63 4.08
CA LEU A 303 4.39 3.51 3.77
C LEU A 303 5.15 2.19 3.89
N VAL A 304 4.45 1.12 4.24
CA VAL A 304 4.99 -0.25 4.18
C VAL A 304 5.20 -0.64 2.71
N THR A 305 6.28 -1.34 2.38
CA THR A 305 6.55 -1.68 0.96
C THR A 305 5.53 -2.65 0.37
N ASP A 306 4.98 -3.55 1.17
CA ASP A 306 3.98 -4.53 0.73
C ASP A 306 2.72 -3.85 0.19
N HIS A 307 2.36 -2.73 0.81
CA HIS A 307 1.24 -1.90 0.41
C HIS A 307 1.36 -1.36 -1.03
N LEU A 308 2.57 -0.90 -1.41
CA LEU A 308 2.87 -0.46 -2.77
C LEU A 308 2.64 -1.57 -3.79
N THR A 309 2.91 -2.83 -3.39
CA THR A 309 2.80 -3.96 -4.31
C THR A 309 1.36 -4.25 -4.72
N HIS A 310 0.38 -3.92 -3.85
CA HIS A 310 -1.03 -4.13 -4.14
C HIS A 310 -1.57 -3.25 -5.26
N PHE A 311 -0.94 -2.10 -5.55
CA PHE A 311 -1.38 -1.17 -6.61
C PHE A 311 -0.57 -1.23 -7.90
N ARG A 312 0.34 -2.20 -8.03
CA ARG A 312 1.25 -2.26 -9.18
C ARG A 312 0.55 -2.34 -10.52
N ARG A 313 -0.60 -3.03 -10.56
CA ARG A 313 -1.37 -3.19 -11.80
C ARG A 313 -2.08 -1.89 -12.16
N GLU A 314 -2.74 -1.29 -11.18
CA GLU A 314 -3.55 -0.07 -11.35
C GLU A 314 -2.70 1.15 -11.69
N PHE A 315 -1.47 1.23 -11.17
CA PHE A 315 -0.56 2.34 -11.43
C PHE A 315 0.55 2.06 -12.43
N VAL A 316 0.57 0.89 -13.08
CA VAL A 316 1.59 0.51 -14.09
C VAL A 316 3.01 0.62 -13.48
N MET A 317 3.26 -0.18 -12.45
CA MET A 317 4.56 -0.24 -11.75
C MET A 317 5.26 -1.59 -11.94
N PRO A 318 6.60 -1.67 -11.81
CA PRO A 318 7.37 -2.90 -11.98
C PRO A 318 6.93 -4.06 -11.08
N GLN A 319 6.82 -5.26 -11.66
CA GLN A 319 6.72 -6.52 -10.92
C GLN A 319 8.13 -6.97 -10.52
N SER A 320 8.39 -7.11 -9.22
CA SER A 320 9.71 -7.46 -8.67
C SER A 320 10.00 -8.95 -8.65
#